data_AF-A0A2I0V1H1-F1
#
_entry.id   AF-A0A2I0V1H1-F1
#
_cell.length_a   1.000
_cell.length_b   1.000
_cell.length_c   1.000
_cell.angle_alpha   90.00
_cell.angle_beta   90.00
_cell.angle_gamma   90.00
#
_symmetry.space_group_name_H-M   'P 1'
#
loop_
_entity.id
_entity.type
_entity.pdbx_description
1 polymer ?
#
loop_
_entity_poly.entity_id
_entity_poly.type
_entity_poly.pdbx_seq_one_letter_code
_entity_poly.pdbx_strand_id
1 'polypeptide(L)'
;MDQLLGLAPILLMFVAMWFILIRPAKKRQQETQNMQSSLQRGDKVITIGGLHGVVDAIEDTAVTLKIADNVRVKFDRQAIGRIVNDNQ
;
A
#
# COMPACT_ATOMS: atom_id res chain seq x y z
N MET A 1 -14.13 -43.99 -8.95
CA MET A 1 -14.84 -42.79 -9.47
C MET A 1 -15.55 -42.05 -8.34
N ASP A 2 -16.22 -42.74 -7.40
CA ASP A 2 -16.98 -42.08 -6.31
C ASP A 2 -16.13 -41.33 -5.28
N GLN A 3 -14.89 -41.76 -5.01
CA GLN A 3 -13.98 -41.04 -4.11
C GLN A 3 -13.49 -39.69 -4.68
N LEU A 4 -13.41 -39.55 -6.01
CA LEU A 4 -13.06 -38.27 -6.66
C LEU A 4 -14.23 -37.28 -6.62
N LEU A 5 -15.46 -37.78 -6.74
CA LEU A 5 -16.68 -36.98 -6.59
C LEU A 5 -16.88 -36.48 -5.15
N GLY A 6 -16.49 -37.27 -4.14
CA GLY A 6 -16.52 -36.87 -2.73
C GLY A 6 -15.49 -35.80 -2.33
N LEU A 7 -14.37 -35.69 -3.05
CA LEU A 7 -13.33 -34.66 -2.84
C LEU A 7 -13.59 -33.36 -3.62
N ALA A 8 -14.48 -33.40 -4.61
CA ALA A 8 -14.85 -32.25 -5.42
C ALA A 8 -15.33 -31.03 -4.58
N PRO A 9 -16.18 -31.17 -3.54
CA PRO A 9 -16.63 -30.03 -2.73
C PRO A 9 -15.48 -29.38 -1.96
N ILE A 10 -14.53 -30.18 -1.47
CA ILE A 10 -13.37 -29.72 -0.71
C ILE A 10 -12.42 -28.95 -1.62
N LEU A 11 -12.11 -29.48 -2.80
CA LEU A 11 -11.30 -28.79 -3.81
C LEU A 11 -11.94 -27.47 -4.26
N LEU A 12 -13.26 -27.47 -4.48
CA LEU A 12 -13.99 -26.26 -4.88
C LEU A 12 -13.95 -25.19 -3.77
N MET A 13 -14.08 -25.59 -2.49
CA MET A 13 -13.92 -24.70 -1.35
C MET A 13 -12.52 -24.08 -1.27
N PHE A 14 -11.45 -24.88 -1.46
CA PHE A 14 -10.09 -24.35 -1.47
C PHE A 14 -9.85 -23.36 -2.61
N VAL A 15 -10.36 -23.65 -3.81
CA VAL A 15 -10.27 -22.74 -4.96
C VAL A 15 -11.04 -21.45 -4.69
N ALA A 16 -12.24 -21.53 -4.12
CA ALA A 16 -13.04 -20.36 -3.76
C ALA A 16 -12.34 -19.50 -2.69
N MET A 17 -11.82 -20.11 -1.63
CA MET A 17 -11.12 -19.40 -0.56
C MET A 17 -9.80 -18.76 -1.04
N TRP A 18 -9.05 -19.46 -1.90
CA TRP A 18 -7.84 -18.95 -2.55
C TRP A 18 -8.16 -17.69 -3.38
N PHE A 19 -9.22 -17.75 -4.19
CA PHE A 19 -9.63 -16.64 -5.04
C PHE A 19 -10.10 -15.42 -4.23
N ILE A 20 -10.83 -15.64 -3.14
CA ILE A 20 -11.35 -14.59 -2.27
C ILE A 20 -10.24 -13.86 -1.53
N LEU A 21 -9.16 -14.52 -1.08
CA LEU A 21 -8.10 -13.89 -0.30
C LEU A 21 -6.97 -13.27 -1.15
N ILE A 22 -6.56 -13.94 -2.23
CA ILE A 22 -5.40 -13.48 -3.04
C ILE A 22 -5.75 -12.30 -3.92
N ARG A 23 -6.95 -12.29 -4.51
CA ARG A 23 -7.41 -11.19 -5.36
C ARG A 23 -7.43 -9.84 -4.62
N PRO A 24 -8.02 -9.69 -3.41
CA PRO A 24 -7.99 -8.42 -2.69
C PRO A 24 -6.60 -8.06 -2.20
N ALA A 25 -5.77 -9.04 -1.81
CA ALA A 25 -4.40 -8.77 -1.39
C ALA A 25 -3.57 -8.13 -2.52
N LYS A 26 -3.66 -8.69 -3.74
CA LYS A 26 -2.98 -8.14 -4.92
C LYS A 26 -3.50 -6.74 -5.29
N LYS A 27 -4.81 -6.52 -5.19
CA LYS A 27 -5.43 -5.21 -5.46
C LYS A 27 -4.91 -4.14 -4.49
N ARG A 28 -4.89 -4.43 -3.19
CA ARG A 28 -4.35 -3.51 -2.17
C ARG A 28 -2.87 -3.20 -2.40
N GLN A 29 -2.06 -4.20 -2.75
CA GLN A 29 -0.63 -3.99 -3.02
C GLN A 29 -0.39 -3.10 -4.24
N GLN A 30 -1.20 -3.26 -5.29
CA GLN A 30 -1.14 -2.40 -6.48
C GLN A 30 -1.61 -0.97 -6.17
N GLU A 31 -2.70 -0.81 -5.41
CA GLU A 31 -3.18 0.50 -4.97
C GLU A 31 -2.10 1.25 -4.17
N THR A 32 -1.44 0.58 -3.22
CA THR A 32 -0.34 1.18 -2.46
C THR A 32 0.84 1.58 -3.35
N GLN A 33 1.27 0.71 -4.28
CA GLN A 33 2.34 1.04 -5.21
C GLN A 33 1.99 2.22 -6.12
N ASN A 34 0.75 2.27 -6.61
CA ASN A 34 0.26 3.36 -7.46
C ASN A 34 0.24 4.68 -6.70
N MET A 35 -0.23 4.67 -5.45
CA MET A 35 -0.22 5.86 -4.58
C MET A 35 1.20 6.34 -4.29
N GLN A 36 2.12 5.43 -4.00
CA GLN A 36 3.53 5.76 -3.76
C GLN A 36 4.21 6.33 -5.02
N SER A 37 3.81 5.84 -6.20
CA SER A 37 4.31 6.34 -7.48
C SER A 37 3.70 7.69 -7.87
N SER A 38 2.51 8.01 -7.36
CA SER A 38 1.83 9.29 -7.60
C SER A 38 2.24 10.40 -6.64
N LEU A 39 3.18 10.17 -5.73
CA LEU A 39 3.66 11.18 -4.80
C LEU A 39 4.26 12.37 -5.54
N GLN A 40 3.96 13.56 -5.07
CA GLN A 40 4.46 14.82 -5.59
C GLN A 40 5.04 15.68 -4.48
N ARG A 41 5.95 16.60 -4.86
CA ARG A 41 6.48 17.58 -3.92
C ARG A 41 5.35 18.49 -3.46
N GLY A 42 5.26 18.70 -2.14
CA GLY A 42 4.18 19.46 -1.51
C GLY A 42 3.04 18.60 -0.96
N ASP A 43 2.99 17.30 -1.28
CA ASP A 43 1.98 16.40 -0.74
C ASP A 43 2.10 16.31 0.79
N LYS A 44 0.98 16.47 1.48
CA LYS A 44 0.86 16.10 2.89
C LYS A 44 0.70 14.60 2.96
N VAL A 45 1.51 13.91 3.75
CA VAL A 45 1.50 12.45 3.83
C VAL A 45 1.53 11.97 5.26
N ILE A 46 1.04 10.75 5.45
CA ILE A 46 1.17 10.00 6.70
C ILE A 46 1.91 8.70 6.39
N THR A 47 3.01 8.47 7.09
CA THR A 47 3.79 7.22 6.98
C THR A 47 3.05 6.06 7.62
N ILE A 48 3.48 4.83 7.37
CA ILE A 48 2.89 3.63 7.98
C ILE A 48 2.96 3.68 9.52
N GLY A 49 4.00 4.31 10.08
CA GLY A 49 4.16 4.52 11.52
C GLY A 49 3.31 5.65 12.10
N GLY A 50 2.49 6.32 11.28
CA GLY A 50 1.63 7.42 11.73
C GLY A 50 2.35 8.78 11.82
N LEU A 51 3.55 8.91 11.26
CA LEU A 51 4.24 10.21 11.21
C LEU A 51 3.64 11.08 10.11
N HIS A 52 3.31 12.32 10.46
CA HIS A 52 2.81 13.33 9.53
C HIS A 52 3.96 14.18 9.00
N GLY A 53 3.94 14.47 7.71
CA GLY A 53 4.94 15.33 7.08
C GLY A 53 4.51 15.82 5.71
N VAL A 54 5.34 16.68 5.13
CA VAL A 54 5.15 17.21 3.78
C VAL A 54 6.31 16.76 2.90
N VAL A 55 6.02 16.29 1.69
CA VAL A 55 7.06 15.87 0.73
C VAL A 55 7.88 17.07 0.27
N ASP A 56 9.17 17.07 0.59
CA ASP A 56 10.11 18.12 0.17
C ASP A 56 10.94 17.70 -1.04
N ALA A 57 11.30 16.43 -1.16
CA ALA A 57 12.00 15.92 -2.35
C ALA A 57 11.66 14.44 -2.59
N ILE A 58 11.70 14.04 -3.85
CA ILE A 58 11.41 12.68 -4.28
C ILE A 58 12.62 12.17 -5.08
N GLU A 59 13.10 11.01 -4.69
CA GLU A 59 14.11 10.21 -5.39
C GLU A 59 13.50 8.85 -5.76
N ASP A 60 14.19 8.01 -6.53
CA ASP A 60 13.61 6.75 -7.06
C ASP A 60 13.07 5.80 -5.99
N THR A 61 13.82 5.57 -4.91
CA THR A 61 13.45 4.64 -3.84
C THR A 61 13.11 5.32 -2.52
N ALA A 62 13.37 6.62 -2.42
CA ALA A 62 13.29 7.38 -1.17
C ALA A 62 12.56 8.71 -1.35
N VAL A 63 12.01 9.21 -0.25
CA VAL A 63 11.29 10.48 -0.17
C VAL A 63 11.80 11.24 1.03
N THR A 64 12.12 12.52 0.84
CA THR A 64 12.48 13.42 1.93
C THR A 64 11.22 14.13 2.40
N LEU A 65 10.90 14.00 3.68
CA LEU A 65 9.76 14.65 4.32
C LEU A 65 10.25 15.80 5.21
N LYS A 66 9.58 16.93 5.12
CA LYS A 66 9.67 18.02 6.11
C LYS A 66 8.64 17.76 7.20
N ILE A 67 9.09 17.67 8.45
CA ILE A 67 8.22 17.39 9.61
C ILE A 67 8.11 18.57 10.58
N ALA A 68 9.09 19.47 10.54
CA ALA A 68 9.10 20.73 11.28
C ALA A 68 9.99 21.73 10.53
N ASP A 69 10.07 22.95 11.03
CA ASP A 69 10.97 23.94 10.44
C ASP A 69 12.43 23.52 10.57
N ASN A 70 13.11 23.51 9.42
CA ASN A 70 14.48 23.04 9.27
C ASN A 70 14.73 21.55 9.61
N VAL A 71 13.68 20.74 9.81
CA VAL A 71 13.81 19.29 10.06
C VAL A 71 13.33 18.52 8.84
N ARG A 72 14.29 17.85 8.19
CA ARG A 72 14.07 16.95 7.05
C ARG A 72 14.51 15.55 7.40
N VAL A 73 13.69 14.57 7.04
CA VAL A 73 13.92 13.16 7.32
C VAL A 73 13.70 12.36 6.04
N LYS A 74 14.59 11.41 5.78
CA LYS A 74 14.53 10.55 4.61
C LYS A 74 13.85 9.25 4.96
N PHE A 75 12.82 8.90 4.21
CA PHE A 75 12.08 7.66 4.34
C PHE A 75 12.14 6.90 3.02
N ASP A 76 12.03 5.57 3.06
CA ASP A 76 11.77 4.83 1.84
C ASP A 76 10.39 5.22 1.29
N ARG A 77 10.27 5.26 -0.04
CA ARG A 77 8.99 5.55 -0.70
C ARG A 77 7.90 4.55 -0.30
N GLN A 78 8.29 3.30 -0.07
CA GLN A 78 7.41 2.23 0.43
C GLN A 78 6.86 2.48 1.85
N ALA A 79 7.51 3.35 2.64
CA ALA A 79 7.08 3.67 4.01
C ALA A 79 5.95 4.71 4.06
N ILE A 80 5.57 5.29 2.92
CA ILE A 80 4.44 6.21 2.82
C ILE A 80 3.14 5.40 2.80
N GLY A 81 2.26 5.68 3.77
CA GLY A 81 1.02 4.94 4.00
C GLY A 81 -0.18 5.54 3.30
N ARG A 82 -0.31 6.87 3.30
CA ARG A 82 -1.37 7.60 2.59
C ARG A 82 -1.02 9.06 2.33
N ILE A 83 -1.60 9.62 1.27
CA ILE A 83 -1.61 11.05 0.97
C ILE A 83 -2.84 11.67 1.64
N VAL A 84 -2.65 12.79 2.33
CA VAL A 84 -3.70 13.58 2.97
C VAL A 84 -4.12 14.68 2.01
N ASN A 85 -5.32 14.55 1.46
CA ASN A 85 -5.94 15.63 0.71
C ASN A 85 -6.62 16.58 1.71
N ASP A 86 -6.29 17.87 1.67
CA ASP A 86 -6.84 18.92 2.55
C ASP A 86 -8.34 19.21 2.29
N ASN A 87 -8.99 18.42 1.44
CA ASN A 87 -10.37 18.60 0.97
C ASN A 87 -11.36 17.63 1.65
N GLN A 88 -11.14 17.29 2.92
CA GLN A 88 -12.14 16.63 3.77
C GLN A 88 -12.48 17.51 4.96
#